data_AF-A0A328N8M1-F1
#
_entry.id   AF-A0A328N8M1-F1
#
_cell.length_a   1.000
_cell.length_b   1.000
_cell.length_c   1.000
_cell.angle_alpha   90.00
_cell.angle_beta   90.00
_cell.angle_gamma   90.00
#
_symmetry.space_group_name_H-M   'P 1'
#
loop_
_entity.id
_entity.type
_entity.pdbx_description
1 polymer ?
#
loop_
_entity_poly.entity_id
_entity_poly.type
_entity_poly.pdbx_seq_one_letter_code
_entity_poly.pdbx_strand_id
1 'polypeptide(L)'
;MSEPVNRARRALNETPADRLIGGIGDVLAQSYGITDVELYQVDYRLAELLPLTDGDSITNPGHPAWRAFDHQSPILTDGTAWFPVTMRGERRGVLCLSPVPDDRDVVADLADIATALAHEVAAVSAGTDVYLAARRTQRLTLAAEMQWDLLPGRSRIRPSFSLAGQLEPAYAVRGDSFDWSDDGERVWLSTINGTGEGVAASLLTSLATHALRNARRAGLSLADQAALADQAIYDLYRGEQHLSALLMELDLRSGMMTVVDAGSPRLVLLRDGDVTEQPLEAQFPLGMFEATDYHEQKFPLERGDRVFVVSDGVVEATGQDVRYGETALDRFLRRTGPMAPLDAVRSLIGDLRAFVAGDLVDDAVVVCLDWTGPQP
;
A
#
# COMPACT_ATOMS: atom_id res chain seq x y z
N MET A 1 10.74 -12.44 -26.02
CA MET A 1 10.10 -13.38 -25.07
C MET A 1 10.30 -14.78 -25.58
N SER A 2 10.81 -15.67 -24.74
CA SER A 2 11.09 -17.06 -25.09
C SER A 2 9.78 -17.87 -25.22
N GLU A 3 9.84 -19.01 -25.91
CA GLU A 3 8.69 -19.91 -26.07
C GLU A 3 8.18 -20.48 -24.73
N PRO A 4 9.04 -20.90 -23.78
CA PRO A 4 8.59 -21.27 -22.44
C PRO A 4 7.81 -20.18 -21.71
N VAL A 5 8.23 -18.91 -21.77
CA VAL A 5 7.52 -17.80 -21.13
C VAL A 5 6.12 -17.62 -21.74
N ASN A 6 5.99 -17.75 -23.06
CA ASN A 6 4.68 -17.70 -23.74
C ASN A 6 3.76 -18.84 -23.28
N ARG A 7 4.30 -20.06 -23.15
CA ARG A 7 3.53 -21.21 -22.65
C ARG A 7 3.09 -21.02 -21.20
N ALA A 8 3.96 -20.51 -20.33
CA ALA A 8 3.63 -20.24 -18.93
C ALA A 8 2.54 -19.17 -18.80
N ARG A 9 2.61 -18.08 -19.60
CA ARG A 9 1.54 -17.06 -19.65
C ARG A 9 0.21 -17.63 -20.13
N ARG A 10 0.23 -18.49 -21.15
CA ARG A 10 -0.98 -19.18 -21.60
C ARG A 10 -1.55 -20.09 -20.52
N ALA A 11 -0.71 -20.87 -19.85
CA ALA A 11 -1.12 -21.74 -18.76
C ALA A 11 -1.76 -20.95 -17.61
N LEU A 12 -1.19 -19.80 -17.21
CA LEU A 12 -1.81 -18.93 -16.20
C LEU A 12 -3.22 -18.49 -16.60
N ASN A 13 -3.43 -18.13 -17.88
CA ASN A 13 -4.72 -17.65 -18.36
C ASN A 13 -5.79 -18.75 -18.51
N GLU A 14 -5.36 -19.98 -18.80
CA GLU A 14 -6.27 -21.11 -19.07
C GLU A 14 -6.55 -21.97 -17.82
N THR A 15 -5.69 -21.90 -16.81
CA THR A 15 -5.83 -22.66 -15.56
C THR A 15 -6.98 -22.09 -14.71
N PRO A 16 -7.76 -22.93 -13.99
CA PRO A 16 -8.72 -22.45 -13.01
C PRO A 16 -8.08 -21.47 -12.01
N ALA A 17 -8.83 -20.43 -11.65
CA ALA A 17 -8.37 -19.34 -10.80
C ALA A 17 -7.76 -19.80 -9.47
N ASP A 18 -8.23 -20.91 -8.89
CA ASP A 18 -7.74 -21.51 -7.65
C ASP A 18 -6.46 -22.35 -7.80
N ARG A 19 -5.95 -22.55 -9.02
CA ARG A 19 -4.88 -23.52 -9.31
C ARG A 19 -3.69 -22.96 -10.07
N LEU A 20 -3.48 -21.64 -10.07
CA LEU A 20 -2.42 -21.00 -10.88
C LEU A 20 -1.04 -21.64 -10.70
N ILE A 21 -0.67 -22.01 -9.47
CA ILE A 21 0.64 -22.64 -9.16
C ILE A 21 0.78 -24.03 -9.79
N GLY A 22 -0.26 -24.86 -9.72
CA GLY A 22 -0.28 -26.15 -10.41
C GLY A 22 -0.19 -25.99 -11.93
N GLY A 23 -0.91 -25.01 -12.49
CA GLY A 23 -0.91 -24.72 -13.93
C GLY A 23 0.46 -24.33 -14.47
N ILE A 24 1.19 -23.46 -13.77
CA ILE A 24 2.56 -23.11 -14.18
C ILE A 24 3.58 -24.20 -13.85
N GLY A 25 3.36 -24.98 -12.77
CA GLY A 25 4.25 -26.05 -12.36
C GLY A 25 4.52 -27.07 -13.47
N ASP A 26 3.47 -27.48 -14.20
CA ASP A 26 3.61 -28.39 -15.34
C ASP A 26 4.50 -27.82 -16.45
N VAL A 27 4.38 -26.53 -16.75
CA VAL A 27 5.19 -25.85 -17.77
C VAL A 27 6.63 -25.71 -17.31
N LEU A 28 6.84 -25.37 -16.03
CA LEU A 28 8.16 -25.21 -15.42
C LEU A 28 8.92 -26.54 -15.37
N ALA A 29 8.24 -27.63 -15.01
CA ALA A 29 8.80 -28.98 -15.03
C ALA A 29 9.24 -29.41 -16.43
N GLN A 30 8.39 -29.20 -17.44
CA GLN A 30 8.69 -29.60 -18.82
C GLN A 30 9.77 -28.75 -19.49
N SER A 31 9.84 -27.45 -19.15
CA SER A 31 10.72 -26.49 -19.84
C SER A 31 12.08 -26.34 -19.17
N TYR A 32 12.13 -26.45 -17.84
CA TYR A 32 13.30 -26.12 -17.03
C TYR A 32 13.70 -27.22 -16.04
N GLY A 33 12.90 -28.30 -15.91
CA GLY A 33 13.17 -29.36 -14.94
C GLY A 33 12.88 -28.98 -13.49
N ILE A 34 12.14 -27.89 -13.26
CA ILE A 34 11.75 -27.42 -11.93
C ILE A 34 10.59 -28.29 -11.43
N THR A 35 10.76 -28.94 -10.29
CA THR A 35 9.78 -29.90 -9.76
C THR A 35 9.05 -29.40 -8.52
N ASP A 36 9.59 -28.38 -7.85
CA ASP A 36 9.03 -27.77 -6.67
C ASP A 36 8.73 -26.30 -6.94
N VAL A 37 7.51 -25.89 -6.67
CA VAL A 37 6.96 -24.56 -6.99
C VAL A 37 6.04 -24.15 -5.84
N GLU A 38 6.45 -23.15 -5.08
CA GLU A 38 5.67 -22.63 -3.95
C GLU A 38 5.55 -21.10 -4.04
N LEU A 39 4.34 -20.58 -3.83
CA LEU A 39 4.08 -19.14 -3.77
C LEU A 39 3.96 -18.73 -2.32
N TYR A 40 4.91 -17.94 -1.85
CA TYR A 40 4.78 -17.29 -0.55
C TYR A 40 4.14 -15.91 -0.73
N GLN A 41 2.98 -15.68 -0.12
CA GLN A 41 2.33 -14.37 -0.10
C GLN A 41 2.71 -13.60 1.15
N VAL A 42 2.95 -12.29 0.97
CA VAL A 42 3.19 -11.42 2.11
C VAL A 42 1.87 -11.15 2.84
N ASP A 43 1.91 -11.23 4.15
CA ASP A 43 0.74 -11.00 4.99
C ASP A 43 0.29 -9.52 4.99
N TYR A 44 -0.86 -9.23 5.61
CA TYR A 44 -1.39 -7.86 5.68
C TYR A 44 -0.47 -6.89 6.44
N ARG A 45 0.32 -7.39 7.40
CA ARG A 45 1.28 -6.59 8.20
C ARG A 45 2.62 -6.36 7.53
N LEU A 46 2.92 -7.01 6.39
CA LEU A 46 4.25 -7.01 5.77
C LEU A 46 5.37 -7.59 6.64
N ALA A 47 5.01 -8.52 7.51
CA ALA A 47 5.89 -9.11 8.51
C ALA A 47 6.18 -10.58 8.24
N GLU A 48 5.30 -11.28 7.51
CA GLU A 48 5.41 -12.73 7.28
C GLU A 48 5.18 -13.08 5.81
N LEU A 49 5.96 -14.03 5.30
CA LEU A 49 5.77 -14.67 4.01
C LEU A 49 5.12 -16.04 4.23
N LEU A 50 3.87 -16.19 3.82
CA LEU A 50 3.02 -17.36 4.06
C LEU A 50 2.92 -18.23 2.81
N PRO A 51 3.23 -19.54 2.87
CA PRO A 51 3.09 -20.42 1.72
C PRO A 51 1.63 -20.54 1.30
N LEU A 52 1.40 -20.74 -0.01
CA LEU A 52 0.06 -20.96 -0.55
C LEU A 52 -0.45 -22.37 -0.17
N THR A 53 0.46 -23.33 -0.09
CA THR A 53 0.18 -24.69 0.38
C THR A 53 0.57 -24.86 1.85
N ASP A 54 0.35 -26.06 2.41
CA ASP A 54 0.72 -26.34 3.79
C ASP A 54 2.26 -26.33 3.95
N GLY A 55 2.78 -25.38 4.74
CA GLY A 55 4.20 -25.24 5.01
C GLY A 55 4.50 -24.20 6.09
N ASP A 56 5.78 -24.03 6.42
CA ASP A 56 6.22 -23.07 7.42
C ASP A 56 6.28 -21.65 6.85
N SER A 57 5.76 -20.69 7.62
CA SER A 57 5.92 -19.26 7.35
C SER A 57 7.38 -18.82 7.45
N ILE A 58 7.79 -17.87 6.61
CA ILE A 58 9.14 -17.27 6.67
C ILE A 58 9.05 -15.88 7.32
N THR A 59 9.58 -15.76 8.54
CA THR A 59 9.58 -14.51 9.32
C THR A 59 10.96 -13.89 9.50
N ASN A 60 12.04 -14.67 9.29
CA ASN A 60 13.40 -14.26 9.61
C ASN A 60 13.95 -13.22 8.62
N PRO A 61 14.35 -12.02 9.08
CA PRO A 61 15.05 -11.04 8.25
C PRO A 61 16.32 -11.65 7.63
N GLY A 62 16.64 -11.25 6.40
CA GLY A 62 17.84 -11.74 5.68
C GLY A 62 17.70 -13.11 5.04
N HIS A 63 16.61 -13.85 5.29
CA HIS A 63 16.26 -15.04 4.52
C HIS A 63 16.26 -14.72 3.00
N PRO A 64 16.71 -15.62 2.10
CA PRO A 64 16.71 -15.38 0.65
C PRO A 64 15.36 -14.89 0.09
N ALA A 65 14.26 -15.44 0.60
CA ALA A 65 12.89 -14.98 0.32
C ALA A 65 12.68 -13.49 0.63
N TRP A 66 13.03 -13.04 1.85
CA TRP A 66 12.91 -11.63 2.24
C TRP A 66 13.86 -10.73 1.45
N ARG A 67 15.08 -11.18 1.16
CA ARG A 67 16.01 -10.44 0.30
C ARG A 67 15.45 -10.25 -1.11
N ALA A 68 14.81 -11.27 -1.68
CA ALA A 68 14.14 -11.15 -2.97
C ALA A 68 12.96 -10.16 -2.88
N PHE A 69 12.14 -10.28 -1.83
CA PHE A 69 11.01 -9.37 -1.59
C PHE A 69 11.44 -7.90 -1.39
N ASP A 70 12.52 -7.64 -0.67
CA ASP A 70 12.97 -6.30 -0.34
C ASP A 70 13.70 -5.65 -1.53
N HIS A 71 14.64 -6.38 -2.13
CA HIS A 71 15.49 -5.84 -3.21
C HIS A 71 14.84 -5.94 -4.59
N GLN A 72 13.69 -6.62 -4.70
CA GLN A 72 12.97 -6.80 -5.96
C GLN A 72 13.86 -7.43 -7.04
N SER A 73 14.71 -8.39 -6.66
CA SER A 73 15.61 -9.13 -7.55
C SER A 73 15.63 -10.62 -7.21
N PRO A 74 15.85 -11.51 -8.20
CA PRO A 74 15.97 -12.94 -7.93
C PRO A 74 17.16 -13.28 -7.04
N ILE A 75 16.96 -14.19 -6.07
CA ILE A 75 18.03 -14.71 -5.21
C ILE A 75 18.16 -16.22 -5.43
N LEU A 76 19.34 -16.68 -5.85
CA LEU A 76 19.65 -18.09 -6.03
C LEU A 76 20.54 -18.58 -4.88
N THR A 77 20.21 -19.71 -4.27
CA THR A 77 20.98 -20.32 -3.19
C THR A 77 20.75 -21.83 -3.18
N ASP A 78 21.81 -22.62 -3.26
CA ASP A 78 21.79 -24.09 -3.18
C ASP A 78 20.79 -24.77 -4.13
N GLY A 79 20.71 -24.28 -5.38
CA GLY A 79 19.79 -24.80 -6.40
C GLY A 79 18.33 -24.38 -6.25
N THR A 80 18.00 -23.62 -5.20
CA THR A 80 16.68 -23.00 -5.01
C THR A 80 16.75 -21.53 -5.40
N ALA A 81 15.72 -21.03 -6.09
CA ALA A 81 15.63 -19.64 -6.51
C ALA A 81 14.35 -18.98 -6.00
N TRP A 82 14.48 -17.73 -5.57
CA TRP A 82 13.41 -16.91 -5.01
C TRP A 82 13.17 -15.72 -5.92
N PHE A 83 11.99 -15.63 -6.51
CA PHE A 83 11.62 -14.57 -7.45
C PHE A 83 10.58 -13.64 -6.83
N PRO A 84 10.76 -12.31 -6.88
CA PRO A 84 9.71 -11.38 -6.45
C PRO A 84 8.44 -11.57 -7.29
N VAL A 85 7.29 -11.71 -6.62
CA VAL A 85 5.98 -11.70 -7.25
C VAL A 85 5.41 -10.30 -7.07
N THR A 86 5.64 -9.46 -8.07
CA THR A 86 5.43 -8.02 -8.01
C THR A 86 4.88 -7.48 -9.33
N MET A 87 4.07 -6.43 -9.26
CA MET A 87 3.54 -5.75 -10.44
C MET A 87 3.28 -4.27 -10.18
N ARG A 88 3.80 -3.38 -11.04
CA ARG A 88 3.56 -1.92 -10.97
C ARG A 88 3.85 -1.28 -9.59
N GLY A 89 4.76 -1.88 -8.82
CA GLY A 89 5.13 -1.45 -7.47
C GLY A 89 4.48 -2.24 -6.34
N GLU A 90 3.38 -2.96 -6.61
CA GLU A 90 2.72 -3.84 -5.64
C GLU A 90 3.53 -5.12 -5.43
N ARG A 91 3.97 -5.34 -4.19
CA ARG A 91 4.73 -6.54 -3.81
C ARG A 91 3.78 -7.55 -3.16
N ARG A 92 3.43 -8.62 -3.89
CA ARG A 92 2.50 -9.66 -3.42
C ARG A 92 3.19 -10.75 -2.60
N GLY A 93 4.47 -10.99 -2.85
CA GLY A 93 5.21 -12.05 -2.19
C GLY A 93 6.41 -12.51 -3.00
N VAL A 94 6.76 -13.78 -2.89
CA VAL A 94 7.86 -14.41 -3.63
C VAL A 94 7.49 -15.81 -4.12
N LEU A 95 8.00 -16.19 -5.29
CA LEU A 95 7.88 -17.51 -5.88
C LEU A 95 9.18 -18.28 -5.60
N CYS A 96 9.08 -19.40 -4.89
CA CYS A 96 10.16 -20.34 -4.64
C CYS A 96 10.13 -21.42 -5.71
N LEU A 97 11.27 -21.64 -6.38
CA LEU A 97 11.43 -22.65 -7.43
C LEU A 97 12.64 -23.53 -7.13
N SER A 98 12.50 -24.84 -7.28
CA SER A 98 13.60 -25.79 -7.09
C SER A 98 13.42 -27.09 -7.90
N PRO A 99 14.50 -27.71 -8.41
CA PRO A 99 15.81 -27.11 -8.62
C PRO A 99 15.78 -26.11 -9.80
N VAL A 100 16.58 -25.05 -9.74
CA VAL A 100 16.72 -24.08 -10.83
C VAL A 100 18.14 -24.17 -11.43
N PRO A 101 18.28 -24.32 -12.76
CA PRO A 101 19.57 -24.26 -13.43
C PRO A 101 20.28 -22.92 -13.20
N ASP A 102 21.59 -22.95 -12.97
CA ASP A 102 22.42 -21.75 -12.88
C ASP A 102 22.71 -21.19 -14.29
N ASP A 103 21.66 -20.69 -14.93
CA ASP A 103 21.67 -20.11 -16.27
C ASP A 103 20.95 -18.75 -16.25
N ARG A 104 21.64 -17.72 -16.75
CA ARG A 104 21.15 -16.34 -16.71
C ARG A 104 19.88 -16.13 -17.53
N ASP A 105 19.75 -16.78 -18.68
CA ASP A 105 18.58 -16.64 -19.55
C ASP A 105 17.38 -17.38 -18.94
N VAL A 106 17.62 -18.53 -18.30
CA VAL A 106 16.59 -19.23 -17.51
C VAL A 106 16.10 -18.36 -16.35
N VAL A 107 17.01 -17.76 -15.57
CA VAL A 107 16.63 -16.86 -14.46
C VAL A 107 15.83 -15.66 -14.95
N ALA A 108 16.19 -15.08 -16.11
CA ALA A 108 15.44 -13.97 -16.71
C ALA A 108 14.02 -14.40 -17.11
N ASP A 109 13.87 -15.55 -17.78
CA ASP A 109 12.57 -16.10 -18.15
C ASP A 109 11.68 -16.38 -16.92
N LEU A 110 12.24 -16.95 -15.86
CA LEU A 110 11.51 -17.24 -14.62
C LEU A 110 11.07 -15.96 -13.90
N ALA A 111 11.86 -14.89 -13.95
CA ALA A 111 11.47 -13.58 -13.44
C ALA A 111 10.29 -12.98 -14.23
N ASP A 112 10.28 -13.16 -15.56
CA ASP A 112 9.14 -12.77 -16.41
C ASP A 112 7.87 -13.56 -16.08
N ILE A 113 8.01 -14.86 -15.77
CA ILE A 113 6.91 -15.74 -15.34
C ILE A 113 6.40 -15.33 -13.96
N ALA A 114 7.26 -15.04 -12.99
CA ALA A 114 6.87 -14.56 -11.66
C ALA A 114 6.11 -13.21 -11.74
N THR A 115 6.54 -12.32 -12.65
CA THR A 115 5.83 -11.07 -12.93
C THR A 115 4.46 -11.33 -13.58
N ALA A 116 4.36 -12.29 -14.50
CA ALA A 116 3.08 -12.69 -15.08
C ALA A 116 2.13 -13.27 -14.02
N LEU A 117 2.64 -14.14 -13.14
CA LEU A 117 1.89 -14.68 -12.01
C LEU A 117 1.35 -13.57 -11.10
N ALA A 118 2.15 -12.52 -10.83
CA ALA A 118 1.68 -11.38 -10.02
C ALA A 118 0.47 -10.66 -10.64
N HIS A 119 0.46 -10.50 -11.97
CA HIS A 119 -0.69 -9.92 -12.68
C HIS A 119 -1.92 -10.83 -12.59
N GLU A 120 -1.73 -12.14 -12.78
CA GLU A 120 -2.83 -13.10 -12.81
C GLU A 120 -3.44 -13.34 -11.42
N VAL A 121 -2.61 -13.46 -10.37
CA VAL A 121 -3.09 -13.47 -8.97
C VAL A 121 -3.93 -12.22 -8.70
N ALA A 122 -3.48 -11.04 -9.13
CA ALA A 122 -4.25 -9.81 -8.94
C ALA A 122 -5.58 -9.81 -9.72
N ALA A 123 -5.61 -10.36 -10.93
CA ALA A 123 -6.81 -10.43 -11.76
C ALA A 123 -7.86 -11.39 -11.20
N VAL A 124 -7.44 -12.53 -10.64
CA VAL A 124 -8.36 -13.57 -10.16
C VAL A 124 -8.77 -13.41 -8.70
N SER A 125 -8.06 -12.61 -7.89
CA SER A 125 -8.31 -12.49 -6.44
C SER A 125 -9.73 -12.04 -6.08
N ALA A 126 -10.44 -11.34 -6.98
CA ALA A 126 -11.83 -10.94 -6.75
C ALA A 126 -12.84 -12.10 -6.95
N GLY A 127 -12.43 -13.18 -7.61
CA GLY A 127 -13.26 -14.34 -7.93
C GLY A 127 -12.90 -15.61 -7.16
N THR A 128 -11.86 -15.60 -6.33
CA THR A 128 -11.45 -16.72 -5.48
C THR A 128 -10.78 -16.23 -4.20
N ASP A 129 -11.14 -16.83 -3.07
CA ASP A 129 -10.58 -16.49 -1.76
C ASP A 129 -9.25 -17.19 -1.48
N VAL A 130 -8.80 -18.13 -2.33
CA VAL A 130 -7.59 -18.95 -2.08
C VAL A 130 -6.38 -18.08 -1.76
N TYR A 131 -6.14 -17.02 -2.53
CA TYR A 131 -5.01 -16.13 -2.33
C TYR A 131 -5.19 -15.20 -1.12
N LEU A 132 -6.40 -14.68 -0.89
CA LEU A 132 -6.70 -13.83 0.25
C LEU A 132 -6.70 -14.60 1.58
N ALA A 133 -7.07 -15.88 1.56
CA ALA A 133 -7.04 -16.76 2.71
C ALA A 133 -5.60 -17.15 3.07
N ALA A 134 -4.80 -17.54 2.08
CA ALA A 134 -3.43 -17.99 2.31
C ALA A 134 -2.49 -16.88 2.85
N ARG A 135 -2.80 -15.61 2.62
CA ARG A 135 -2.00 -14.49 3.14
C ARG A 135 -2.39 -14.01 4.55
N ARG A 136 -3.23 -14.76 5.28
CA ARG A 136 -3.70 -14.40 6.62
C ARG A 136 -2.95 -15.19 7.68
N THR A 137 -2.18 -14.51 8.52
CA THR A 137 -1.62 -15.12 9.76
C THR A 137 -2.71 -15.35 10.80
N GLN A 138 -3.77 -14.54 10.76
CA GLN A 138 -4.94 -14.64 11.62
C GLN A 138 -6.19 -14.11 10.92
N ARG A 139 -7.36 -14.36 11.51
CA ARG A 139 -8.64 -13.87 10.98
C ARG A 139 -8.72 -12.33 11.08
N LEU A 140 -9.11 -11.66 9.98
CA LEU A 140 -9.47 -10.24 9.99
C LEU A 140 -10.76 -10.01 10.79
N THR A 141 -10.83 -8.90 11.52
CA THR A 141 -12.13 -8.38 11.97
C THR A 141 -12.97 -7.98 10.75
N LEU A 142 -14.29 -7.88 10.90
CA LEU A 142 -15.15 -7.42 9.79
C LEU A 142 -14.79 -6.00 9.33
N ALA A 143 -14.42 -5.11 10.26
CA ALA A 143 -13.96 -3.77 9.94
C ALA A 143 -12.66 -3.80 9.12
N ALA A 144 -11.68 -4.60 9.53
CA ALA A 144 -10.44 -4.75 8.79
C ALA A 144 -10.68 -5.35 7.38
N GLU A 145 -11.56 -6.34 7.25
CA GLU A 145 -11.97 -6.89 5.95
C GLU A 145 -12.53 -5.78 5.04
N MET A 146 -13.47 -4.99 5.54
CA MET A 146 -14.08 -3.88 4.80
C MET A 146 -13.04 -2.83 4.37
N GLN A 147 -12.10 -2.48 5.24
CA GLN A 147 -11.05 -1.51 4.89
C GLN A 147 -10.07 -2.07 3.86
N TRP A 148 -9.61 -3.31 4.00
CA TRP A 148 -8.68 -3.90 3.03
C TRP A 148 -9.30 -4.06 1.65
N ASP A 149 -10.58 -4.42 1.57
CA ASP A 149 -11.33 -4.48 0.30
C ASP A 149 -11.56 -3.10 -0.31
N LEU A 150 -11.62 -2.05 0.51
CA LEU A 150 -11.81 -0.68 0.05
C LEU A 150 -10.55 -0.09 -0.60
N LEU A 151 -9.35 -0.50 -0.17
CA LEU A 151 -8.09 0.06 -0.63
C LEU A 151 -7.86 -0.16 -2.14
N PRO A 152 -7.28 0.82 -2.86
CA PRO A 152 -6.97 0.72 -4.29
C PRO A 152 -5.71 -0.12 -4.62
N GLY A 153 -5.07 -0.67 -3.58
CA GLY A 153 -3.70 -1.16 -3.61
C GLY A 153 -2.81 -0.38 -2.63
N ARG A 154 -1.69 -0.98 -2.24
CA ARG A 154 -0.75 -0.47 -1.26
C ARG A 154 0.43 0.25 -1.87
N SER A 155 0.70 0.12 -3.16
CA SER A 155 1.82 0.81 -3.79
C SER A 155 1.70 0.97 -5.30
N ARG A 156 2.40 1.98 -5.80
CA ARG A 156 2.46 2.32 -7.22
C ARG A 156 3.83 2.85 -7.57
N ILE A 157 4.44 2.32 -8.62
CA ILE A 157 5.68 2.87 -9.17
C ILE A 157 5.43 3.31 -10.62
N ARG A 158 5.79 4.57 -10.89
CA ARG A 158 5.88 5.16 -12.23
C ARG A 158 7.24 5.86 -12.37
N PRO A 159 7.67 6.16 -13.60
CA PRO A 159 8.88 6.95 -13.79
C PRO A 159 8.87 8.33 -13.12
N SER A 160 7.69 8.95 -12.96
CA SER A 160 7.48 10.29 -12.36
C SER A 160 7.17 10.30 -10.86
N PHE A 161 6.76 9.18 -10.29
CA PHE A 161 6.51 9.08 -8.85
C PHE A 161 6.53 7.64 -8.35
N SER A 162 6.76 7.46 -7.06
CA SER A 162 6.54 6.18 -6.38
C SER A 162 5.73 6.41 -5.11
N LEU A 163 4.72 5.59 -4.87
CA LEU A 163 3.82 5.69 -3.73
C LEU A 163 3.75 4.35 -3.00
N ALA A 164 3.68 4.39 -1.69
CA ALA A 164 3.29 3.26 -0.87
C ALA A 164 2.48 3.70 0.35
N GLY A 165 1.53 2.88 0.78
CA GLY A 165 0.73 3.09 1.97
C GLY A 165 0.56 1.81 2.78
N GLN A 166 0.35 1.97 4.09
CA GLN A 166 0.09 0.88 5.02
C GLN A 166 -0.89 1.33 6.11
N LEU A 167 -1.74 0.39 6.53
CA LEU A 167 -2.59 0.50 7.69
C LEU A 167 -2.09 -0.43 8.81
N GLU A 168 -2.16 0.02 10.05
CA GLU A 168 -1.84 -0.77 11.24
C GLU A 168 -2.78 -0.40 12.40
N PRO A 169 -3.33 -1.32 13.22
CA PRO A 169 -3.19 -2.77 13.21
C PRO A 169 -3.79 -3.46 11.98
N ALA A 170 -2.98 -4.12 11.15
CA ALA A 170 -3.47 -4.65 9.88
C ALA A 170 -4.62 -5.67 10.00
N TYR A 171 -4.77 -6.39 11.13
CA TYR A 171 -5.83 -7.39 11.31
C TYR A 171 -7.07 -6.88 12.05
N ALA A 172 -7.01 -5.67 12.60
CA ALA A 172 -8.05 -5.10 13.45
C ALA A 172 -8.29 -3.60 13.20
N VAL A 173 -7.90 -3.11 12.02
CA VAL A 173 -8.17 -1.75 11.54
C VAL A 173 -9.64 -1.37 11.74
N ARG A 174 -9.88 -0.13 12.15
CA ARG A 174 -11.17 0.43 12.52
C ARG A 174 -11.72 1.35 11.43
N GLY A 175 -11.37 2.62 11.49
CA GLY A 175 -11.94 3.71 10.69
C GLY A 175 -10.93 4.36 9.76
N ASP A 176 -9.64 4.16 9.98
CA ASP A 176 -8.61 4.80 9.16
C ASP A 176 -8.44 4.12 7.81
N SER A 177 -8.15 4.93 6.79
CA SER A 177 -7.95 4.42 5.43
C SER A 177 -7.14 5.39 4.57
N PHE A 178 -6.70 4.91 3.41
CA PHE A 178 -6.19 5.77 2.35
C PHE A 178 -6.68 5.31 0.98
N ASP A 179 -6.87 6.26 0.07
CA ASP A 179 -7.19 5.99 -1.33
C ASP A 179 -6.24 6.79 -2.22
N TRP A 180 -5.92 6.26 -3.39
CA TRP A 180 -5.12 6.94 -4.37
C TRP A 180 -5.53 6.52 -5.78
N SER A 181 -5.24 7.39 -6.74
CA SER A 181 -5.41 7.10 -8.16
C SER A 181 -4.45 7.96 -8.97
N ASP A 182 -4.08 7.50 -10.16
CA ASP A 182 -3.30 8.27 -11.11
C ASP A 182 -3.89 8.12 -12.52
N ASP A 183 -3.86 9.20 -13.30
CA ASP A 183 -4.24 9.20 -14.72
C ASP A 183 -3.02 9.36 -15.66
N GLY A 184 -1.82 9.45 -15.08
CA GLY A 184 -0.56 9.69 -15.79
C GLY A 184 -0.17 11.17 -15.88
N GLU A 185 -1.08 12.10 -15.60
CA GLU A 185 -0.83 13.54 -15.51
C GLU A 185 -0.90 14.04 -14.08
N ARG A 186 -1.75 13.41 -13.27
CA ARG A 186 -2.01 13.75 -11.87
C ARG A 186 -1.99 12.51 -10.99
N VAL A 187 -1.71 12.72 -9.71
CA VAL A 187 -1.89 11.72 -8.64
C VAL A 187 -2.83 12.32 -7.62
N TRP A 188 -3.92 11.61 -7.33
CA TRP A 188 -4.79 11.92 -6.21
C TRP A 188 -4.47 10.98 -5.06
N LEU A 189 -4.45 11.52 -3.85
CA LEU A 189 -4.28 10.77 -2.61
C LEU A 189 -5.23 11.36 -1.57
N SER A 190 -6.03 10.53 -0.94
CA SER A 190 -6.83 10.89 0.23
C SER A 190 -6.49 9.98 1.38
N THR A 191 -6.26 10.54 2.55
CA THR A 191 -6.07 9.78 3.79
C THR A 191 -7.16 10.19 4.77
N ILE A 192 -7.86 9.20 5.30
CA ILE A 192 -9.01 9.36 6.17
C ILE A 192 -8.61 8.89 7.56
N ASN A 193 -8.87 9.75 8.54
CA ASN A 193 -8.82 9.40 9.96
C ASN A 193 -10.26 9.24 10.45
N GLY A 194 -10.70 7.99 10.55
CA GLY A 194 -12.08 7.66 10.83
C GLY A 194 -12.30 7.47 12.33
N THR A 195 -13.15 8.28 12.93
CA THR A 195 -13.44 8.17 14.36
C THR A 195 -14.36 6.98 14.67
N GLY A 196 -14.21 6.43 15.88
CA GLY A 196 -15.02 5.31 16.37
C GLY A 196 -14.39 3.94 16.13
N GLU A 197 -15.17 2.88 16.32
CA GLU A 197 -14.67 1.50 16.25
C GLU A 197 -15.58 0.59 15.42
N GLY A 198 -14.97 -0.48 14.89
CA GLY A 198 -15.70 -1.58 14.26
C GLY A 198 -16.43 -1.18 12.97
N VAL A 199 -17.58 -1.81 12.74
CA VAL A 199 -18.31 -1.72 11.47
C VAL A 199 -18.84 -0.31 11.21
N ALA A 200 -19.26 0.42 12.25
CA ALA A 200 -19.80 1.77 12.10
C ALA A 200 -18.75 2.75 11.54
N ALA A 201 -17.54 2.74 12.11
CA ALA A 201 -16.41 3.53 11.60
C ALA A 201 -16.08 3.11 10.16
N SER A 202 -16.03 1.81 9.88
CA SER A 202 -15.76 1.33 8.52
C SER A 202 -16.81 1.73 7.48
N LEU A 203 -18.09 1.81 7.85
CA LEU A 203 -19.17 2.28 6.96
C LEU A 203 -19.05 3.78 6.67
N LEU A 204 -18.72 4.59 7.69
CA LEU A 204 -18.49 6.03 7.54
C LEU A 204 -17.31 6.29 6.58
N THR A 205 -16.19 5.61 6.79
CA THR A 205 -15.00 5.69 5.93
C THR A 205 -15.29 5.22 4.51
N SER A 206 -16.11 4.17 4.36
CA SER A 206 -16.57 3.70 3.05
C SER A 206 -17.41 4.76 2.33
N LEU A 207 -18.36 5.40 3.02
CA LEU A 207 -19.18 6.46 2.45
C LEU A 207 -18.31 7.63 1.97
N ALA A 208 -17.40 8.11 2.82
CA ALA A 208 -16.48 9.19 2.49
C ALA A 208 -15.62 8.85 1.27
N THR A 209 -14.98 7.68 1.28
CA THR A 209 -14.12 7.21 0.18
C THR A 209 -14.89 7.13 -1.14
N HIS A 210 -16.11 6.61 -1.14
CA HIS A 210 -16.92 6.51 -2.34
C HIS A 210 -17.43 7.88 -2.83
N ALA A 211 -17.77 8.79 -1.92
CA ALA A 211 -18.15 10.16 -2.27
C ALA A 211 -16.98 10.91 -2.91
N LEU A 212 -15.78 10.83 -2.31
CA LEU A 212 -14.54 11.39 -2.87
C LEU A 212 -14.23 10.80 -4.26
N ARG A 213 -14.29 9.48 -4.41
CA ARG A 213 -14.09 8.80 -5.70
C ARG A 213 -15.13 9.23 -6.74
N ASN A 214 -16.39 9.40 -6.35
CA ASN A 214 -17.46 9.85 -7.23
C ASN A 214 -17.19 11.26 -7.75
N ALA A 215 -16.92 12.20 -6.84
CA ALA A 215 -16.63 13.58 -7.18
C ALA A 215 -15.35 13.72 -8.03
N ARG A 216 -14.28 12.99 -7.69
CA ARG A 216 -13.04 12.92 -8.48
C ARG A 216 -13.31 12.45 -9.91
N ARG A 217 -14.08 11.37 -10.07
CA ARG A 217 -14.44 10.80 -11.39
C ARG A 217 -15.38 11.69 -12.19
N ALA A 218 -16.09 12.61 -11.54
CA ALA A 218 -16.85 13.67 -12.19
C ALA A 218 -15.98 14.86 -12.64
N GLY A 219 -14.67 14.84 -12.37
CA GLY A 219 -13.72 15.87 -12.79
C GLY A 219 -13.79 17.14 -11.94
N LEU A 220 -14.27 17.05 -10.70
CA LEU A 220 -14.43 18.18 -9.80
C LEU A 220 -13.12 18.56 -9.11
N SER A 221 -13.03 19.82 -8.67
CA SER A 221 -11.88 20.34 -7.92
C SER A 221 -11.71 19.61 -6.58
N LEU A 222 -10.55 19.78 -5.93
CA LEU A 222 -10.29 19.09 -4.66
C LEU A 222 -11.21 19.62 -3.53
N ALA A 223 -11.49 20.92 -3.55
CA ALA A 223 -12.46 21.55 -2.65
C ALA A 223 -13.89 21.04 -2.88
N ASP A 224 -14.32 20.91 -4.15
CA ASP A 224 -15.64 20.37 -4.47
C ASP A 224 -15.77 18.89 -4.11
N GLN A 225 -14.67 18.13 -4.22
CA GLN A 225 -14.62 16.74 -3.75
C GLN A 225 -14.84 16.67 -2.23
N ALA A 226 -14.18 17.53 -1.46
CA ALA A 226 -14.39 17.63 -0.02
C ALA A 226 -15.84 18.02 0.31
N ALA A 227 -16.38 19.07 -0.33
CA ALA A 227 -17.74 19.55 -0.10
C ALA A 227 -18.82 18.49 -0.41
N LEU A 228 -18.65 17.71 -1.48
CA LEU A 228 -19.59 16.63 -1.78
C LEU A 228 -19.49 15.45 -0.82
N ALA A 229 -18.29 15.12 -0.34
CA ALA A 229 -18.11 14.10 0.68
C ALA A 229 -18.67 14.55 2.03
N ASP A 230 -18.43 15.80 2.42
CA ASP A 230 -19.02 16.46 3.59
C ASP A 230 -20.55 16.39 3.55
N GLN A 231 -21.16 16.83 2.43
CA GLN A 231 -22.61 16.79 2.26
C GLN A 231 -23.17 15.36 2.32
N ALA A 232 -22.51 14.38 1.69
CA ALA A 232 -22.96 12.98 1.71
C ALA A 232 -22.97 12.39 3.13
N ILE A 233 -21.95 12.72 3.93
CA ILE A 233 -21.86 12.29 5.33
C ILE A 233 -22.90 13.04 6.18
N TYR A 234 -23.00 14.37 6.03
CA TYR A 234 -23.94 15.19 6.78
C TYR A 234 -25.39 14.77 6.51
N ASP A 235 -25.74 14.44 5.26
CA ASP A 235 -27.11 14.04 4.94
C ASP A 235 -27.56 12.75 5.63
N LEU A 236 -26.61 11.84 5.89
CA LEU A 236 -26.86 10.58 6.58
C LEU A 236 -26.81 10.73 8.10
N TYR A 237 -25.84 11.49 8.63
CA TYR A 237 -25.53 11.52 10.07
C TYR A 237 -25.83 12.84 10.78
N ARG A 238 -26.15 13.91 10.05
CA ARG A 238 -26.53 15.24 10.58
C ARG A 238 -25.53 15.79 11.62
N GLY A 239 -24.24 15.58 11.40
CA GLY A 239 -23.16 16.00 12.30
C GLY A 239 -22.87 15.05 13.47
N GLU A 240 -23.72 14.05 13.73
CA GLU A 240 -23.50 13.08 14.82
C GLU A 240 -22.31 12.15 14.57
N GLN A 241 -21.95 11.95 13.30
CA GLN A 241 -20.76 11.24 12.86
C GLN A 241 -20.09 12.08 11.78
N HIS A 242 -18.77 12.19 11.87
CA HIS A 242 -17.92 12.93 10.95
C HIS A 242 -16.52 12.30 10.98
N LEU A 243 -15.73 12.57 9.95
CA LEU A 243 -14.36 12.09 9.89
C LEU A 243 -13.43 13.18 9.40
N SER A 244 -12.18 13.08 9.79
CA SER A 244 -11.15 13.99 9.31
C SER A 244 -10.46 13.40 8.09
N ALA A 245 -10.04 14.23 7.14
CA ALA A 245 -9.39 13.76 5.91
C ALA A 245 -8.42 14.79 5.31
N LEU A 246 -7.32 14.29 4.74
CA LEU A 246 -6.37 15.08 3.97
C LEU A 246 -6.52 14.64 2.53
N LEU A 247 -6.92 15.57 1.67
CA LEU A 247 -7.03 15.33 0.23
C LEU A 247 -5.84 16.00 -0.46
N MET A 248 -5.27 15.32 -1.44
CA MET A 248 -4.13 15.81 -2.20
C MET A 248 -4.28 15.50 -3.69
N GLU A 249 -3.86 16.45 -4.51
CA GLU A 249 -3.66 16.31 -5.96
C GLU A 249 -2.25 16.82 -6.31
N LEU A 250 -1.41 15.95 -6.86
CA LEU A 250 -0.10 16.31 -7.41
C LEU A 250 -0.17 16.38 -8.93
N ASP A 251 0.09 17.56 -9.50
CA ASP A 251 0.33 17.71 -10.94
C ASP A 251 1.74 17.20 -11.28
N LEU A 252 1.83 16.12 -12.05
CA LEU A 252 3.09 15.44 -12.35
C LEU A 252 4.00 16.21 -13.32
N ARG A 253 3.46 17.22 -14.03
CA ARG A 253 4.24 18.02 -14.98
C ARG A 253 4.97 19.16 -14.27
N SER A 254 4.28 19.82 -13.35
CA SER A 254 4.76 21.02 -12.64
C SER A 254 5.34 20.72 -11.26
N GLY A 255 4.94 19.61 -10.63
CA GLY A 255 5.24 19.34 -9.23
C GLY A 255 4.37 20.13 -8.26
N MET A 256 3.32 20.80 -8.74
CA MET A 256 2.42 21.55 -7.84
C MET A 256 1.54 20.57 -7.05
N MET A 257 1.67 20.60 -5.72
CA MET A 257 0.79 19.90 -4.81
C MET A 257 -0.38 20.82 -4.45
N THR A 258 -1.61 20.33 -4.63
CA THR A 258 -2.85 20.96 -4.15
C THR A 258 -3.41 20.12 -3.01
N VAL A 259 -3.80 20.75 -1.91
CA VAL A 259 -4.23 20.07 -0.68
C VAL A 259 -5.50 20.69 -0.12
N VAL A 260 -6.38 19.86 0.45
CA VAL A 260 -7.45 20.27 1.36
C VAL A 260 -7.25 19.49 2.66
N ASP A 261 -7.01 20.21 3.75
CA ASP A 261 -6.94 19.64 5.09
C ASP A 261 -8.30 19.78 5.78
N ALA A 262 -9.11 18.72 5.72
CA ALA A 262 -10.38 18.61 6.44
C ALA A 262 -10.15 17.99 7.84
N GLY A 263 -9.18 18.52 8.58
CA GLY A 263 -8.99 18.28 10.02
C GLY A 263 -8.10 17.09 10.39
N SER A 264 -7.33 16.53 9.46
CA SER A 264 -6.37 15.41 9.61
C SER A 264 -5.86 15.03 8.22
N PRO A 265 -4.90 14.10 8.07
CA PRO A 265 -3.70 13.85 8.88
C PRO A 265 -2.54 14.81 8.58
N ARG A 266 -1.42 14.64 9.32
CA ARG A 266 -0.21 15.47 9.17
C ARG A 266 0.49 15.21 7.84
N LEU A 267 0.89 16.29 7.18
CA LEU A 267 1.64 16.29 5.93
C LEU A 267 3.09 16.68 6.17
N VAL A 268 4.02 15.77 5.93
CA VAL A 268 5.44 15.97 6.21
C VAL A 268 6.25 15.89 4.92
N LEU A 269 7.08 16.90 4.67
CA LEU A 269 8.00 16.96 3.53
C LEU A 269 9.42 16.62 3.98
N LEU A 270 10.05 15.67 3.29
CA LEU A 270 11.47 15.39 3.36
C LEU A 270 12.15 15.92 2.09
N ARG A 271 12.98 16.95 2.25
CA ARG A 271 13.79 17.58 1.19
C ARG A 271 15.24 17.69 1.65
N ASP A 272 16.19 17.20 0.86
CA ASP A 272 17.63 17.28 1.15
C ASP A 272 18.05 16.80 2.56
N GLY A 273 17.31 15.82 3.11
CA GLY A 273 17.55 15.29 4.46
C GLY A 273 16.89 16.10 5.58
N ASP A 274 16.19 17.19 5.26
CA ASP A 274 15.38 17.99 6.16
C ASP A 274 13.92 17.57 6.14
N VAL A 275 13.41 17.30 7.35
CA VAL A 275 12.02 16.94 7.59
C VAL A 275 11.32 18.18 8.12
N THR A 276 10.25 18.57 7.42
CA THR A 276 9.43 19.74 7.75
C THR A 276 7.96 19.38 7.63
N GLU A 277 7.16 19.73 8.63
CA GLU A 277 5.71 19.68 8.48
C GLU A 277 5.25 20.81 7.56
N GLN A 278 4.39 20.50 6.61
CA GLN A 278 3.81 21.50 5.73
C GLN A 278 2.74 22.29 6.48
N PRO A 279 2.87 23.62 6.59
CA PRO A 279 1.88 24.44 7.29
C PRO A 279 0.62 24.54 6.44
N LEU A 280 -0.42 23.83 6.87
CA LEU A 280 -1.76 23.88 6.27
C LEU A 280 -2.73 24.55 7.23
N GLU A 281 -3.62 25.37 6.69
CA GLU A 281 -4.80 25.84 7.40
C GLU A 281 -5.84 24.71 7.45
N ALA A 282 -6.02 24.14 8.64
CA ALA A 282 -6.99 23.08 8.89
C ALA A 282 -8.43 23.62 8.79
N GLN A 283 -9.28 22.86 8.13
CA GLN A 283 -10.70 23.14 7.92
C GLN A 283 -11.55 22.10 8.67
N PHE A 284 -12.87 22.25 8.66
CA PHE A 284 -13.73 21.36 9.44
C PHE A 284 -13.73 19.92 8.89
N PRO A 285 -13.76 18.91 9.78
CA PRO A 285 -13.96 17.51 9.40
C PRO A 285 -15.19 17.32 8.50
N LEU A 286 -15.10 16.37 7.57
CA LEU A 286 -16.16 16.05 6.62
C LEU A 286 -17.40 15.54 7.36
N GLY A 287 -18.53 16.17 7.10
CA GLY A 287 -19.84 15.84 7.64
C GLY A 287 -20.14 16.47 9.00
N MET A 288 -19.24 17.31 9.54
CA MET A 288 -19.42 17.94 10.85
C MET A 288 -20.52 19.02 10.81
N PHE A 289 -20.57 19.80 9.74
CA PHE A 289 -21.55 20.87 9.54
C PHE A 289 -22.20 20.76 8.16
N GLU A 290 -23.35 21.40 7.99
CA GLU A 290 -24.00 21.49 6.69
C GLU A 290 -23.26 22.50 5.81
N ALA A 291 -22.97 22.13 4.56
CA ALA A 291 -22.41 23.02 3.55
C ALA A 291 -21.10 23.69 3.99
N THR A 292 -20.14 22.90 4.48
CA THR A 292 -18.80 23.40 4.82
C THR A 292 -18.10 23.94 3.56
N ASP A 293 -17.53 25.15 3.66
CA ASP A 293 -16.76 25.77 2.58
C ASP A 293 -15.30 25.32 2.67
N TYR A 294 -14.86 24.53 1.69
CA TYR A 294 -13.49 24.01 1.64
C TYR A 294 -12.60 24.83 0.70
N HIS A 295 -11.33 24.99 1.06
CA HIS A 295 -10.36 25.79 0.33
C HIS A 295 -9.10 25.00 -0.01
N GLU A 296 -8.68 25.10 -1.27
CA GLU A 296 -7.43 24.53 -1.76
C GLU A 296 -6.21 25.33 -1.29
N GLN A 297 -5.19 24.63 -0.82
CA GLN A 297 -3.87 25.16 -0.50
C GLN A 297 -2.83 24.56 -1.45
N LYS A 298 -1.82 25.35 -1.84
CA LYS A 298 -0.87 24.94 -2.88
C LYS A 298 0.56 25.20 -2.47
N PHE A 299 1.43 24.24 -2.74
CA PHE A 299 2.87 24.40 -2.58
C PHE A 299 3.63 23.57 -3.63
N PRO A 300 4.79 24.06 -4.09
CA PRO A 300 5.58 23.34 -5.08
C PRO A 300 6.43 22.24 -4.42
N LEU A 301 6.45 21.07 -5.05
CA LEU A 301 7.49 20.08 -4.83
C LEU A 301 8.70 20.35 -5.73
N GLU A 302 9.85 19.92 -5.27
CA GLU A 302 11.09 19.83 -6.02
C GLU A 302 11.39 18.37 -6.39
N ARG A 303 12.10 18.16 -7.49
CA ARG A 303 12.44 16.81 -7.95
C ARG A 303 13.23 16.09 -6.86
N GLY A 304 12.76 14.92 -6.44
CA GLY A 304 13.37 14.12 -5.38
C GLY A 304 12.73 14.35 -4.01
N ASP A 305 11.78 15.28 -3.90
CA ASP A 305 11.00 15.44 -2.68
C ASP A 305 10.22 14.17 -2.34
N ARG A 306 10.20 13.90 -1.04
CA ARG A 306 9.35 12.86 -0.44
C ARG A 306 8.31 13.50 0.45
N VAL A 307 7.08 13.09 0.26
CA VAL A 307 5.93 13.45 1.10
C VAL A 307 5.52 12.25 1.92
N PHE A 308 5.37 12.44 3.22
CA PHE A 308 4.71 11.51 4.12
C PHE A 308 3.37 12.08 4.57
N VAL A 309 2.39 11.20 4.67
CA VAL A 309 1.15 11.45 5.39
C VAL A 309 1.06 10.46 6.53
N VAL A 310 0.87 10.96 7.75
CA VAL A 310 0.81 10.14 8.96
C VAL A 310 -0.41 10.51 9.80
N SER A 311 -1.25 9.52 10.13
CA SER A 311 -2.38 9.74 11.04
C SER A 311 -1.94 9.94 12.49
N ASP A 312 -2.85 10.41 13.32
CA ASP A 312 -2.67 10.57 14.77
C ASP A 312 -2.30 9.25 15.46
N GLY A 313 -2.79 8.09 15.02
CA GLY A 313 -2.34 6.81 15.58
C GLY A 313 -0.84 6.52 15.38
N VAL A 314 -0.13 7.25 14.51
CA VAL A 314 1.34 7.27 14.46
C VAL A 314 1.92 8.30 15.42
N VAL A 315 1.38 9.52 15.42
CA VAL A 315 1.96 10.68 16.12
C VAL A 315 1.74 10.58 17.64
N GLU A 316 0.55 10.16 18.04
CA GLU A 316 0.05 10.04 19.41
C GLU A 316 0.38 8.68 20.04
N ALA A 317 0.88 7.73 19.25
CA ALA A 317 1.37 6.45 19.74
C ALA A 317 2.36 6.66 20.88
N THR A 318 2.07 6.03 22.03
CA THR A 318 2.80 6.29 23.27
C THR A 318 3.59 5.05 23.69
N GLY A 319 4.87 5.24 23.97
CA GLY A 319 5.77 4.24 24.53
C GLY A 319 6.49 4.83 25.73
N GLN A 320 6.47 4.14 26.87
CA GLN A 320 7.05 4.64 28.14
C GLN A 320 6.61 6.07 28.48
N ASP A 321 5.32 6.37 28.34
CA ASP A 321 4.67 7.67 28.60
C ASP A 321 5.13 8.84 27.70
N VAL A 322 5.78 8.55 26.57
CA VAL A 322 6.24 9.54 25.59
C VAL A 322 5.63 9.27 24.22
N ARG A 323 5.24 10.33 23.50
CA ARG A 323 4.65 10.24 22.16
C ARG A 323 5.73 10.04 21.10
N TYR A 324 5.45 9.17 20.14
CA TYR A 324 6.34 8.85 19.03
C TYR A 324 6.61 10.07 18.15
N GLY A 325 5.56 10.84 17.86
CA GLY A 325 5.61 12.05 17.03
C GLY A 325 6.53 13.14 17.57
N GLU A 326 6.65 13.26 18.89
CA GLU A 326 7.44 14.30 19.55
C GLU A 326 8.94 13.95 19.64
N THR A 327 9.30 12.67 19.50
CA THR A 327 10.63 12.20 19.91
C THR A 327 11.38 11.36 18.87
N ALA A 328 10.67 10.59 18.06
CA ALA A 328 11.26 9.59 17.18
C ALA A 328 10.92 9.83 15.71
N LEU A 329 9.70 10.27 15.39
CA LEU A 329 9.19 10.37 14.03
C LEU A 329 10.13 11.12 13.08
N ASP A 330 10.45 12.39 13.35
CA ASP A 330 11.30 13.19 12.45
C ASP A 330 12.68 12.57 12.23
N ARG A 331 13.28 12.05 13.30
CA ARG A 331 14.57 11.35 13.23
C ARG A 331 14.49 10.11 12.35
N PHE A 332 13.37 9.40 12.42
CA PHE A 332 13.12 8.21 11.64
C PHE A 332 12.94 8.57 10.17
N LEU A 333 12.05 9.52 9.86
CA LEU A 333 11.76 9.96 8.49
C LEU A 333 13.03 10.38 7.75
N ARG A 334 13.96 11.10 8.41
CA ARG A 334 15.27 11.48 7.84
C ARG A 334 16.10 10.30 7.33
N ARG A 335 16.03 9.15 7.99
CA ARG A 335 16.78 7.94 7.62
C ARG A 335 16.19 7.20 6.43
N THR A 336 14.92 7.49 6.08
CA THR A 336 14.23 6.78 5.02
C THR A 336 14.58 7.25 3.62
N GLY A 337 15.22 8.43 3.46
CA GLY A 337 15.48 9.04 2.15
C GLY A 337 16.05 8.09 1.07
N PRO A 338 17.03 7.21 1.37
CA PRO A 338 17.56 6.25 0.40
C PRO A 338 16.67 5.03 0.10
N MET A 339 15.62 4.80 0.88
CA MET A 339 14.75 3.62 0.78
C MET A 339 13.65 3.86 -0.24
N ALA A 340 13.17 2.82 -0.93
CA ALA A 340 11.95 2.95 -1.74
C ALA A 340 10.73 3.20 -0.81
N PRO A 341 9.65 3.85 -1.28
CA PRO A 341 8.51 4.22 -0.43
C PRO A 341 7.93 3.06 0.39
N LEU A 342 7.78 1.87 -0.20
CA LEU A 342 7.26 0.71 0.53
C LEU A 342 8.21 0.25 1.64
N ASP A 343 9.51 0.31 1.42
CA ASP A 343 10.51 -0.04 2.43
C ASP A 343 10.55 1.02 3.54
N ALA A 344 10.40 2.31 3.20
CA ALA A 344 10.28 3.39 4.16
C ALA A 344 9.05 3.24 5.06
N VAL A 345 7.87 2.96 4.47
CA VAL A 345 6.62 2.72 5.20
C VAL A 345 6.76 1.51 6.11
N ARG A 346 7.28 0.39 5.61
CA ARG A 346 7.53 -0.82 6.41
C ARG A 346 8.46 -0.55 7.58
N SER A 347 9.55 0.15 7.32
CA SER A 347 10.52 0.45 8.36
C SER A 347 9.93 1.36 9.43
N LEU A 348 9.10 2.34 9.05
CA LEU A 348 8.42 3.23 9.99
C LEU A 348 7.42 2.48 10.87
N ILE A 349 6.59 1.61 10.29
CA ILE A 349 5.66 0.78 11.06
C ILE A 349 6.41 -0.18 11.99
N GLY A 350 7.54 -0.75 11.55
CA GLY A 350 8.40 -1.58 12.39
C GLY A 350 8.97 -0.82 13.59
N ASP A 351 9.46 0.41 13.38
CA ASP A 351 9.99 1.27 14.44
C ASP A 351 8.89 1.73 15.41
N LEU A 352 7.72 2.10 14.89
CA LEU A 352 6.54 2.47 15.67
C LEU A 352 6.13 1.33 16.62
N ARG A 353 6.03 0.10 16.11
CA ARG A 353 5.72 -1.10 16.93
C ARG A 353 6.77 -1.36 18.00
N ALA A 354 8.05 -1.24 17.63
CA ALA A 354 9.15 -1.39 18.57
C ALA A 354 9.10 -0.33 19.69
N PHE A 355 8.68 0.90 19.35
CA PHE A 355 8.53 2.00 20.30
C PHE A 355 7.38 1.78 21.29
N VAL A 356 6.20 1.36 20.83
CA VAL A 356 5.05 1.10 21.72
C VAL A 356 5.16 -0.22 22.50
N ALA A 357 6.11 -1.09 22.13
CA ALA A 357 6.35 -2.40 22.75
C ALA A 357 5.09 -3.30 22.80
N GLY A 358 4.25 -3.23 21.77
CA GLY A 358 2.97 -3.95 21.68
C GLY A 358 2.24 -3.68 20.36
N ASP A 359 0.97 -4.08 20.31
CA ASP A 359 0.08 -3.67 19.22
C ASP A 359 -0.39 -2.22 19.45
N LEU A 360 -0.65 -1.50 18.36
CA LEU A 360 -1.23 -0.16 18.43
C LEU A 360 -2.67 -0.22 18.98
N VAL A 361 -3.00 0.76 19.82
CA VAL A 361 -4.36 0.91 20.39
C VAL A 361 -5.30 1.54 19.37
N ASP A 362 -4.78 2.46 18.57
CA ASP A 362 -5.50 3.19 17.53
C ASP A 362 -4.97 2.84 16.14
N ASP A 363 -5.73 3.19 15.10
CA ASP A 363 -5.29 2.97 13.74
C ASP A 363 -4.20 3.98 13.33
N ALA A 364 -3.18 3.47 12.65
CA ALA A 364 -2.10 4.22 12.07
C ALA A 364 -2.11 4.04 10.54
N VAL A 365 -2.28 5.16 9.84
CA VAL A 365 -2.05 5.28 8.40
C VAL A 365 -0.69 5.90 8.20
N VAL A 366 0.11 5.26 7.35
CA VAL A 366 1.32 5.86 6.80
C VAL A 366 1.24 5.76 5.28
N VAL A 367 1.33 6.90 4.61
CA VAL A 367 1.53 6.97 3.16
C VAL A 367 2.82 7.71 2.86
N CYS A 368 3.61 7.21 1.91
CA CYS A 368 4.84 7.79 1.43
C CYS A 368 4.75 7.96 -0.09
N LEU A 369 5.03 9.17 -0.58
CA LEU A 369 5.02 9.53 -1.99
C LEU A 369 6.35 10.23 -2.35
N ASP A 370 7.11 9.63 -3.24
CA ASP A 370 8.27 10.24 -3.89
C ASP A 370 7.84 10.87 -5.19
N TRP A 371 8.15 12.16 -5.40
CA TRP A 371 8.04 12.78 -6.71
C TRP A 371 9.41 12.84 -7.40
N THR A 372 9.56 12.09 -8.49
CA THR A 372 10.84 11.98 -9.22
C THR A 372 10.93 12.96 -10.39
N GLY A 373 9.96 13.88 -10.51
CA GLY A 373 9.93 14.93 -11.51
C GLY A 373 9.15 14.58 -12.78
N PRO A 374 8.92 15.59 -13.66
CA PRO A 374 8.24 15.37 -14.93
C PRO A 374 9.03 14.40 -15.81
N GLN A 375 8.30 13.63 -16.61
CA GLN A 375 8.92 12.83 -17.67
C GLN A 375 9.11 13.69 -18.93
N PRO A 376 10.22 13.51 -19.66
CA PRO A 376 10.46 14.20 -20.92
C PRO A 376 9.46 13.84 -22.02
#